data_AF-A0A348MXE0-F1
#
_entry.id   AF-A0A348MXE0-F1
#
_cell.length_a   1.000
_cell.length_b   1.000
_cell.length_c   1.000
_cell.angle_alpha   90.00
_cell.angle_beta   90.00
_cell.angle_gamma   90.00
#
_symmetry.space_group_name_H-M   'P 1'
#
loop_
_entity.id
_entity.type
_entity.pdbx_description
1 polymer ?
#
loop_
_entity_poly.entity_id
_entity_poly.type
_entity_poly.pdbx_seq_one_letter_code
_entity_poly.pdbx_strand_id
1 'polypeptide(L)'
;NVNSDKDGFHLYEELKFCGHINTQTTVIFLSADTSQDLVNSIVELEPDDFWAKPLDTRTIISRVGFLINSRKRLNKLFSFVDKQQFAAAIYTAERNLKMPELEEYFPKIKRIIGTSLFKLHQFDEAERYYRKLLDQHNYSWLHIELCRSLLKLKREQEAEIMLGDLFLRDDTRFAAYDLITSYCIDNERFKEAYNYIKRATLLAPRNINRNKKLWDLARLNHDRLGQYKATITIYKYAKNSIHDSPHLRLNVIRSAIDLASASHQSESASLLKNANLLLKQLEQSNYDNEINNQLIVVKARMASLVQNKSLADNLLTQIYDDSVHDLLEDNLDKMKAFHEVGNRERTSRILSIVKKQIAGDSLSSKVIDKYLEQESIERTEINFTPKELKEMAEVNYKNNRFKPAFMNLSQAFVLAPNNIAIALSLLKVLVKIAVHEAINEEQEDIINKIKELQNESELSTENTALYNQYLMNLKRHPDQNEYSDSPSPSELSHKK
;
A
#
# COMPACT_ATOMS: atom_id res chain seq x y z
N ASN A 1 20.48 -4.07 -31.67
CA ASN A 1 19.37 -4.56 -30.83
C ASN A 1 19.08 -3.63 -29.64
N VAL A 2 18.93 -2.32 -29.86
CA VAL A 2 18.55 -1.33 -28.82
C VAL A 2 17.12 -0.81 -29.05
N ASN A 3 16.43 -1.30 -30.09
CA ASN A 3 15.04 -0.97 -30.41
C ASN A 3 14.03 -1.99 -29.84
N SER A 4 14.48 -2.83 -28.91
CA SER A 4 13.58 -3.67 -28.12
C SER A 4 13.25 -2.87 -26.87
N ASP A 5 11.97 -2.66 -26.59
CA ASP A 5 11.51 -2.00 -25.37
C ASP A 5 11.90 -2.76 -24.06
N LYS A 6 12.53 -3.95 -24.17
CA LYS A 6 13.20 -4.64 -23.07
C LYS A 6 14.65 -4.14 -22.92
N ASP A 7 14.92 -3.43 -21.83
CA ASP A 7 16.26 -3.01 -21.44
C ASP A 7 16.98 -4.07 -20.55
N GLY A 8 18.24 -3.80 -20.21
CA GLY A 8 19.04 -4.71 -19.37
C GLY A 8 18.51 -4.86 -17.93
N PHE A 9 17.73 -3.89 -17.44
CA PHE A 9 17.10 -3.95 -16.13
C PHE A 9 16.03 -5.03 -16.10
N HIS A 10 15.10 -5.01 -17.07
CA HIS A 10 14.02 -5.99 -17.13
C HIS A 10 14.55 -7.42 -17.32
N LEU A 11 15.60 -7.60 -18.14
CA LEU A 11 16.22 -8.92 -18.30
C LEU A 11 16.82 -9.42 -16.98
N TYR A 12 17.50 -8.55 -16.22
CA TYR A 12 18.09 -8.96 -14.95
C TYR A 12 17.01 -9.29 -13.91
N GLU A 13 15.95 -8.48 -13.82
CA GLU A 13 14.79 -8.76 -12.98
C GLU A 13 14.15 -10.11 -13.32
N GLU A 14 13.93 -10.38 -14.62
CA GLU A 14 13.38 -11.65 -15.12
C GLU A 14 14.24 -12.85 -14.75
N LEU A 15 15.57 -12.78 -14.97
CA LEU A 15 16.49 -13.87 -14.61
C LEU A 15 16.51 -14.12 -13.09
N LYS A 16 16.42 -13.06 -12.28
CA LYS A 16 16.37 -13.18 -10.81
C LYS A 16 15.04 -13.79 -10.36
N PHE A 17 13.92 -13.34 -10.93
CA PHE A 17 12.59 -13.85 -10.63
C PHE A 17 12.42 -15.33 -10.98
N CYS A 18 12.91 -15.75 -12.15
CA CYS A 18 12.88 -17.15 -12.59
C CYS A 18 13.91 -18.06 -11.87
N GLY A 19 14.70 -17.52 -10.93
CA GLY A 19 15.69 -18.30 -10.17
C GLY A 19 16.90 -18.74 -10.98
N HIS A 20 17.15 -18.12 -12.14
CA HIS A 20 18.33 -18.43 -12.98
C HIS A 20 19.61 -17.80 -12.43
N ILE A 21 19.50 -16.77 -11.59
CA ILE A 21 20.62 -16.19 -10.85
C ILE A 21 20.75 -16.94 -9.53
N ASN A 22 21.76 -17.80 -9.43
CA ASN A 22 22.08 -18.56 -8.22
C ASN A 22 23.47 -18.17 -7.68
N THR A 23 23.95 -18.84 -6.64
CA THR A 23 25.26 -18.56 -6.03
C THR A 23 26.48 -18.95 -6.86
N GLN A 24 26.28 -19.66 -7.97
CA GLN A 24 27.31 -19.92 -8.96
C GLN A 24 27.32 -18.86 -10.07
N THR A 25 26.25 -18.07 -10.19
CA THR A 25 26.13 -16.98 -11.13
C THR A 25 26.74 -15.70 -10.54
N THR A 26 27.45 -14.93 -11.37
CA THR A 26 27.92 -13.57 -11.03
C THR A 26 27.31 -12.61 -12.03
N VAL A 27 26.63 -11.57 -11.53
CA VAL A 27 25.98 -10.56 -12.38
C VAL A 27 26.66 -9.21 -12.21
N ILE A 28 27.15 -8.68 -13.31
CA ILE A 28 27.73 -7.33 -13.37
C ILE A 28 26.81 -6.49 -14.25
N PHE A 29 26.23 -5.45 -13.68
CA PHE A 29 25.36 -4.54 -14.41
C PHE A 29 26.17 -3.37 -14.97
N LEU A 30 26.23 -3.26 -16.30
CA LEU A 30 26.95 -2.21 -17.00
C LEU A 30 25.98 -1.18 -17.58
N SER A 31 26.12 0.10 -17.19
CA SER A 31 25.27 1.18 -17.70
C SER A 31 26.07 2.37 -18.22
N ALA A 32 25.57 2.97 -19.31
CA ALA A 32 26.00 4.31 -19.75
C ALA A 32 25.15 5.42 -19.10
N ASP A 33 23.92 5.07 -18.70
CA ASP A 33 23.01 5.96 -17.99
C ASP A 33 23.29 5.87 -16.49
N THR A 34 23.58 7.03 -15.89
CA THR A 34 23.88 7.20 -14.46
C THR A 34 22.79 8.02 -13.76
N SER A 35 21.60 8.12 -14.36
CA SER A 35 20.44 8.72 -13.70
C SER A 35 20.17 8.05 -12.36
N GLN A 36 19.92 8.87 -11.34
CA GLN A 36 19.74 8.39 -9.97
C GLN A 36 18.63 7.34 -9.88
N ASP A 37 17.51 7.55 -10.59
CA ASP A 37 16.38 6.62 -10.60
C ASP A 37 16.75 5.24 -11.15
N LEU A 38 17.58 5.18 -12.20
CA LEU A 38 18.03 3.92 -12.80
C LEU A 38 19.02 3.23 -11.87
N VAL A 39 20.01 3.97 -11.36
CA VAL A 39 21.04 3.44 -10.45
C VAL A 39 20.38 2.86 -9.19
N ASN A 40 19.45 3.58 -8.57
CA ASN A 40 18.71 3.11 -7.40
C ASN A 40 17.96 1.81 -7.71
N SER A 41 17.25 1.76 -8.84
CA SER A 41 16.49 0.56 -9.24
C SER A 41 17.41 -0.66 -9.44
N ILE A 42 18.58 -0.45 -10.05
CA ILE A 42 19.56 -1.53 -10.27
C ILE A 42 20.18 -1.98 -8.94
N VAL A 43 20.55 -1.05 -8.07
CA VAL A 43 21.11 -1.38 -6.74
C VAL A 43 20.11 -2.20 -5.91
N GLU A 44 18.82 -1.93 -6.02
CA GLU A 44 17.76 -2.72 -5.38
C GLU A 44 17.66 -4.17 -5.92
N LEU A 45 18.04 -4.40 -7.18
CA LEU A 45 18.17 -5.76 -7.71
C LEU A 45 19.41 -6.49 -7.17
N GLU A 46 20.27 -5.80 -6.40
CA GLU A 46 21.47 -6.33 -5.75
C GLU A 46 22.38 -7.14 -6.71
N PRO A 47 22.86 -6.55 -7.82
CA PRO A 47 23.88 -7.20 -8.64
C PRO A 47 25.16 -7.42 -7.83
N ASP A 48 25.99 -8.39 -8.24
CA ASP A 48 27.31 -8.59 -7.62
C ASP A 48 28.21 -7.38 -7.83
N ASP A 49 28.01 -6.66 -8.95
CA ASP A 49 28.72 -5.42 -9.21
C ASP A 49 27.97 -4.48 -10.17
N PHE A 50 28.20 -3.17 -10.04
CA PHE A 50 27.64 -2.14 -10.94
C PHE A 50 28.75 -1.28 -11.52
N TRP A 51 28.76 -1.15 -12.85
CA TRP A 51 29.78 -0.43 -13.62
C TRP A 51 29.14 0.70 -14.42
N ALA A 52 29.55 1.93 -14.14
CA ALA A 52 29.22 3.09 -14.94
C ALA A 52 30.33 3.37 -15.96
N LYS A 53 29.96 3.71 -17.20
CA LYS A 53 30.92 4.13 -18.23
C LYS A 53 31.44 5.56 -17.94
N PRO A 54 32.69 5.89 -18.33
CA PRO A 54 33.65 5.07 -19.05
C PRO A 54 34.37 4.04 -18.16
N LEU A 55 34.74 2.89 -18.73
CA LEU A 55 35.41 1.82 -18.00
C LEU A 55 36.93 1.90 -18.18
N ASP A 56 37.67 1.68 -17.09
CA ASP A 56 39.11 1.50 -17.11
C ASP A 56 39.48 0.00 -17.10
N THR A 57 40.36 -0.40 -18.02
CA THR A 57 40.76 -1.81 -18.21
C THR A 57 41.38 -2.42 -16.96
N ARG A 58 42.20 -1.66 -16.20
CA ARG A 58 42.85 -2.17 -14.98
C ARG A 58 41.82 -2.41 -13.88
N THR A 59 40.87 -1.49 -13.75
CA THR A 59 39.74 -1.59 -12.80
C THR A 59 38.82 -2.77 -13.15
N ILE A 60 38.54 -3.02 -14.43
CA ILE A 60 37.77 -4.19 -14.86
C ILE A 60 38.49 -5.48 -14.48
N ILE A 61 39.77 -5.63 -14.85
CA ILE A 61 40.54 -6.87 -14.61
C ILE A 61 40.59 -7.18 -13.11
N SER A 62 40.84 -6.17 -12.28
CA SER A 62 40.88 -6.33 -10.82
C SER A 62 39.52 -6.72 -10.24
N ARG A 63 38.42 -6.02 -10.59
CA ARG A 63 37.07 -6.31 -10.08
C ARG A 63 36.57 -7.68 -10.52
N VAL A 64 36.76 -8.06 -11.79
CA VAL A 64 36.39 -9.40 -12.28
C VAL A 64 37.21 -10.48 -11.58
N GLY A 65 38.52 -10.27 -11.43
CA GLY A 65 39.40 -11.18 -10.69
C GLY A 65 38.92 -11.38 -9.25
N PHE A 66 38.58 -10.29 -8.56
CA PHE A 66 38.02 -10.32 -7.20
C PHE A 66 36.72 -11.13 -7.13
N LEU A 67 35.76 -10.89 -8.03
CA LEU A 67 34.47 -11.58 -8.04
C LEU A 67 34.63 -13.09 -8.27
N ILE A 68 35.44 -13.48 -9.26
CA ILE A 68 35.72 -14.90 -9.57
C ILE A 68 36.42 -15.58 -8.38
N ASN A 69 37.43 -14.94 -7.80
CA ASN A 69 38.17 -15.51 -6.69
C ASN A 69 37.31 -15.60 -5.42
N SER A 70 36.45 -14.60 -5.16
CA SER A 70 35.47 -14.64 -4.06
C SER A 70 34.56 -15.86 -4.18
N ARG A 71 34.00 -16.13 -5.37
CA ARG A 71 33.16 -17.32 -5.62
C ARG A 71 33.93 -18.62 -5.42
N LYS A 72 35.15 -18.72 -5.96
CA LYS A 72 35.99 -19.93 -5.82
C LYS A 72 36.38 -20.21 -4.37
N ARG A 73 36.89 -19.20 -3.67
CA ARG A 73 37.42 -19.33 -2.30
C ARG A 73 36.31 -19.53 -1.27
N LEU A 74 35.15 -18.90 -1.47
CA LEU A 74 34.02 -18.97 -0.53
C LEU A 74 32.91 -19.96 -0.95
N ASN A 75 33.13 -20.79 -1.98
CA ASN A 75 32.12 -21.72 -2.51
C ASN A 75 31.45 -22.56 -1.40
N LYS A 76 32.25 -23.15 -0.51
CA LYS A 76 31.73 -23.96 0.61
C LYS A 76 30.81 -23.14 1.52
N LEU A 77 31.17 -21.90 1.84
CA LEU A 77 30.36 -21.02 2.66
C LEU A 77 29.03 -20.67 1.96
N PHE A 78 29.07 -20.30 0.68
CA PHE A 78 27.85 -20.04 -0.10
C PHE A 78 26.94 -21.26 -0.15
N SER A 79 27.51 -22.46 -0.34
CA SER A 79 26.72 -23.70 -0.40
C SER A 79 25.93 -24.00 0.88
N PHE A 80 26.43 -23.58 2.05
CA PHE A 80 25.68 -23.68 3.30
C PHE A 80 24.54 -22.68 3.38
N VAL A 81 24.77 -21.45 2.92
CA VAL A 81 23.72 -20.41 2.87
C VAL A 81 22.59 -20.83 1.95
N ASP A 82 22.91 -21.39 0.78
CA ASP A 82 21.92 -21.87 -0.19
C ASP A 82 21.04 -23.00 0.35
N LYS A 83 21.67 -23.92 1.08
CA LYS A 83 20.98 -25.02 1.77
C LYS A 83 20.29 -24.59 3.06
N GLN A 84 20.30 -23.29 3.38
CA GLN A 84 19.76 -22.71 4.61
C GLN A 84 20.38 -23.31 5.89
N GLN A 85 21.61 -23.83 5.80
CA GLN A 85 22.37 -24.39 6.91
C GLN A 85 23.15 -23.28 7.63
N PHE A 86 22.43 -22.32 8.20
CA PHE A 86 22.99 -21.07 8.73
C PHE A 86 24.00 -21.29 9.88
N ALA A 87 23.78 -22.27 10.76
CA ALA A 87 24.74 -22.60 11.81
C ALA A 87 26.09 -23.10 11.26
N ALA A 88 26.04 -23.95 10.21
CA ALA A 88 27.25 -24.43 9.54
C ALA A 88 27.93 -23.31 8.74
N ALA A 89 27.15 -22.37 8.19
CA ALA A 89 27.66 -21.18 7.53
C ALA A 89 28.44 -20.29 8.51
N ILE A 90 27.89 -20.01 9.71
CA ILE A 90 28.57 -19.24 10.76
C ILE A 90 29.89 -19.91 11.16
N TYR A 91 29.85 -21.20 11.51
CA TYR A 91 31.06 -21.94 11.89
C TYR A 91 32.15 -21.89 10.81
N THR A 92 31.77 -22.07 9.54
CA THR A 92 32.72 -22.00 8.42
C THR A 92 33.24 -20.57 8.21
N ALA A 93 32.37 -19.57 8.33
CA ALA A 93 32.74 -18.17 8.19
C ALA A 93 33.74 -17.73 9.27
N GLU A 94 33.52 -18.09 10.52
CA GLU A 94 34.45 -17.79 11.62
C GLU A 94 35.83 -18.43 11.43
N ARG A 95 35.90 -19.64 10.86
CA ARG A 95 37.18 -20.25 10.47
C ARG A 95 37.84 -19.49 9.33
N ASN A 96 37.08 -19.08 8.31
CA ASN A 96 37.61 -18.29 7.21
C ASN A 96 38.16 -16.93 7.67
N LEU A 97 37.58 -16.31 8.71
CA LEU A 97 38.09 -15.07 9.30
C LEU A 97 39.44 -15.22 10.02
N LYS A 98 39.89 -16.45 10.30
CA LYS A 98 41.20 -16.73 10.89
C LYS A 98 42.29 -16.98 9.84
N MET A 99 41.94 -17.00 8.56
CA MET A 99 42.84 -17.30 7.45
C MET A 99 43.30 -15.98 6.80
N PRO A 100 44.57 -15.54 6.97
CA PRO A 100 45.07 -14.28 6.43
C PRO A 100 44.90 -14.18 4.91
N GLU A 101 44.99 -15.30 4.19
CA GLU A 101 44.80 -15.36 2.74
C GLU A 101 43.37 -15.01 2.27
N LEU A 102 42.40 -14.91 3.18
CA LEU A 102 41.02 -14.53 2.90
C LEU A 102 40.67 -13.11 3.37
N GLU A 103 41.66 -12.34 3.84
CA GLU A 103 41.46 -11.00 4.42
C GLU A 103 40.67 -10.06 3.50
N GLU A 104 40.96 -10.10 2.19
CA GLU A 104 40.26 -9.34 1.16
C GLU A 104 38.75 -9.62 1.11
N TYR A 105 38.32 -10.82 1.55
CA TYR A 105 36.92 -11.25 1.56
C TYR A 105 36.23 -11.11 2.92
N PHE A 106 36.93 -10.65 3.95
CA PHE A 106 36.38 -10.53 5.31
C PHE A 106 35.09 -9.71 5.38
N PRO A 107 34.90 -8.59 4.66
CA PRO A 107 33.63 -7.87 4.67
C PRO A 107 32.43 -8.73 4.24
N LYS A 108 32.60 -9.55 3.20
CA LYS A 108 31.56 -10.46 2.69
C LYS A 108 31.28 -11.59 3.68
N ILE A 109 32.34 -12.17 4.25
CA ILE A 109 32.22 -13.23 5.27
C ILE A 109 31.50 -12.71 6.52
N LYS A 110 31.87 -11.51 6.99
CA LYS A 110 31.24 -10.85 8.14
C LYS A 110 29.76 -10.58 7.91
N ARG A 111 29.37 -10.16 6.70
CA ARG A 111 27.96 -10.00 6.33
C ARG A 111 27.19 -11.31 6.40
N ILE A 112 27.78 -12.41 5.93
CA ILE A 112 27.15 -13.75 5.99
C ILE A 112 26.92 -14.22 7.44
N ILE A 113 27.83 -13.93 8.36
CA ILE A 113 27.64 -14.26 9.80
C ILE A 113 26.41 -13.53 10.34
N GLY A 114 26.35 -12.21 10.16
CA GLY A 114 25.24 -11.40 10.66
C GLY A 114 23.90 -11.83 10.07
N THR A 115 23.83 -12.02 8.75
CA THR A 115 22.58 -12.48 8.10
C THR A 115 22.19 -13.87 8.56
N SER A 116 23.15 -14.77 8.81
CA SER A 116 22.90 -16.12 9.33
C SER A 116 22.36 -16.09 10.76
N LEU A 117 22.94 -15.26 11.66
CA LEU A 117 22.42 -15.07 13.03
C LEU A 117 20.97 -14.59 13.01
N PHE A 118 20.67 -13.61 12.15
CA PHE A 118 19.32 -13.10 11.99
C PHE A 118 18.34 -14.18 11.48
N LYS A 119 18.76 -15.00 10.50
CA LYS A 119 17.94 -16.11 9.97
C LYS A 119 17.71 -17.23 10.98
N LEU A 120 18.62 -17.41 11.93
CA LEU A 120 18.46 -18.32 13.07
C LEU A 120 17.60 -17.72 14.19
N HIS A 121 17.03 -16.52 14.01
CA HIS A 121 16.24 -15.80 15.01
C HIS A 121 17.04 -15.46 16.29
N GLN A 122 18.37 -15.45 16.21
CA GLN A 122 19.26 -15.06 17.31
C GLN A 122 19.45 -13.54 17.32
N PHE A 123 18.36 -12.80 17.53
CA PHE A 123 18.34 -11.35 17.35
C PHE A 123 19.25 -10.60 18.32
N ASP A 124 19.36 -11.04 19.59
CA ASP A 124 20.28 -10.46 20.58
C ASP A 124 21.76 -10.69 20.23
N GLU A 125 22.09 -11.82 19.60
CA GLU A 125 23.46 -12.08 19.13
C GLU A 125 23.76 -11.25 17.88
N ALA A 126 22.81 -11.17 16.95
CA ALA A 126 22.93 -10.33 15.76
C ALA A 126 23.13 -8.84 16.13
N GLU A 127 22.34 -8.32 17.08
CA GLU A 127 22.47 -6.93 17.56
C GLU A 127 23.86 -6.65 18.15
N ARG A 128 24.33 -7.48 19.09
CA ARG A 128 25.69 -7.36 19.66
C ARG A 128 26.77 -7.47 18.60
N TYR A 129 26.60 -8.38 17.64
CA TYR A 129 27.52 -8.57 16.52
C TYR A 129 27.61 -7.32 15.64
N TYR A 130 26.47 -6.73 15.27
CA TYR A 130 26.45 -5.54 14.43
C TYR A 130 27.01 -4.31 15.13
N ARG A 131 26.72 -4.10 16.42
CA ARG A 131 27.35 -3.00 17.19
C ARG A 131 28.87 -3.12 17.22
N LYS A 132 29.38 -4.31 17.54
CA LYS A 132 30.82 -4.57 17.54
C LYS A 132 31.47 -4.34 16.16
N LEU A 133 30.76 -4.65 15.08
CA LEU A 133 31.25 -4.37 13.73
C LEU A 133 31.22 -2.88 13.41
N LEU A 134 30.21 -2.14 13.87
CA LEU A 134 30.11 -0.69 13.68
C LEU A 134 31.24 0.08 14.40
N ASP A 135 31.75 -0.43 15.52
CA ASP A 135 32.92 0.13 16.20
C ASP A 135 34.18 0.12 15.30
N GLN A 136 34.23 -0.78 14.32
CA GLN A 136 35.37 -0.96 13.42
C GLN A 136 35.12 -0.43 12.01
N HIS A 137 33.87 -0.52 11.53
CA HIS A 137 33.50 -0.27 10.14
C HIS A 137 32.16 0.46 10.06
N ASN A 138 32.13 1.61 9.38
CA ASN A 138 30.90 2.39 9.20
C ASN A 138 30.18 2.06 7.87
N TYR A 139 29.73 0.81 7.71
CA TYR A 139 29.02 0.38 6.49
C TYR A 139 27.50 0.59 6.60
N SER A 140 26.88 1.05 5.52
CA SER A 140 25.44 1.33 5.41
C SER A 140 24.56 0.13 5.79
N TRP A 141 24.93 -1.06 5.31
CA TRP A 141 24.19 -2.29 5.57
C TRP A 141 24.24 -2.70 7.06
N LEU A 142 25.29 -2.33 7.81
CA LEU A 142 25.37 -2.64 9.24
C LEU A 142 24.33 -1.87 10.04
N HIS A 143 24.11 -0.59 9.69
CA HIS A 143 23.07 0.21 10.34
C HIS A 143 21.67 -0.31 10.05
N ILE A 144 21.38 -0.69 8.80
CA ILE A 144 20.11 -1.30 8.42
C ILE A 144 19.86 -2.59 9.20
N GLU A 145 20.86 -3.48 9.27
CA GLU A 145 20.69 -4.77 9.94
C GLU A 145 20.68 -4.65 11.47
N LEU A 146 21.40 -3.68 12.05
CA LEU A 146 21.26 -3.34 13.47
C LEU A 146 19.84 -2.84 13.77
N CYS A 147 19.34 -1.88 12.99
CA CYS A 147 17.97 -1.39 13.13
C CYS A 147 16.96 -2.54 13.01
N ARG A 148 17.15 -3.45 12.05
CA ARG A 148 16.29 -4.62 11.87
C ARG A 148 16.28 -5.53 13.12
N SER A 149 17.45 -5.78 13.71
CA SER A 149 17.56 -6.55 14.95
C SER A 149 16.86 -5.85 16.12
N LEU A 150 17.02 -4.53 16.27
CA LEU A 150 16.35 -3.75 17.32
C LEU A 150 14.82 -3.82 17.22
N LEU A 151 14.28 -3.72 16.00
CA LEU A 151 12.84 -3.86 15.74
C LEU A 151 12.34 -5.26 16.12
N LYS A 152 13.07 -6.33 15.81
CA LYS A 152 12.69 -7.70 16.22
C LYS A 152 12.83 -7.93 17.73
N LEU A 153 13.72 -7.20 18.39
CA LEU A 153 13.85 -7.17 19.86
C LEU A 153 12.83 -6.24 20.56
N LYS A 154 11.89 -5.64 19.80
CA LYS A 154 10.89 -4.69 20.32
C LYS A 154 11.50 -3.45 21.00
N ARG A 155 12.73 -3.07 20.64
CA ARG A 155 13.38 -1.84 21.10
C ARG A 155 13.05 -0.69 20.16
N GLU A 156 11.76 -0.38 20.06
CA GLU A 156 11.21 0.54 19.04
C GLU A 156 11.81 1.94 19.12
N GLN A 157 11.89 2.52 20.31
CA GLN A 157 12.39 3.89 20.51
C GLN A 157 13.81 4.06 19.96
N GLU A 158 14.69 3.08 20.21
CA GLU A 158 16.07 3.12 19.70
C GLU A 158 16.11 2.95 18.18
N ALA A 159 15.28 2.05 17.64
CA ALA A 159 15.18 1.82 16.21
C ALA A 159 14.61 3.05 15.47
N GLU A 160 13.64 3.77 16.06
CA GLU A 160 13.06 4.98 15.47
C GLU A 160 14.06 6.12 15.36
N ILE A 161 14.88 6.33 16.41
CA ILE A 161 15.98 7.31 16.36
C ILE A 161 16.94 6.96 15.23
N MET A 162 17.34 5.69 15.13
CA MET A 162 18.23 5.22 14.07
C MET A 162 17.62 5.37 12.67
N LEU A 163 16.32 5.07 12.51
CA LEU A 163 15.60 5.25 11.25
C LEU A 163 15.60 6.71 10.79
N GLY A 164 15.50 7.67 11.72
CA GLY A 164 15.60 9.10 11.42
C GLY A 164 16.85 9.43 10.60
N ASP A 165 18.02 8.98 11.05
CA ASP A 165 19.28 9.16 10.32
C ASP A 165 19.31 8.36 9.02
N LEU A 166 18.79 7.14 9.02
CA LEU A 166 18.80 6.26 7.86
C LEU A 166 17.93 6.76 6.70
N PHE A 167 16.87 7.51 6.97
CA PHE A 167 16.05 8.14 5.93
C PHE A 167 16.79 9.27 5.21
N LEU A 168 17.77 9.91 5.86
CA LEU A 168 18.50 11.04 5.29
C LEU A 168 19.64 10.63 4.37
N ARG A 169 20.14 9.39 4.49
CA ARG A 169 21.27 8.92 3.69
C ARG A 169 20.82 8.20 2.43
N ASP A 170 21.39 8.54 1.28
CA ASP A 170 21.03 7.95 -0.02
C ASP A 170 21.30 6.44 -0.08
N ASP A 171 22.32 5.95 0.62
CA ASP A 171 22.75 4.55 0.66
C ASP A 171 21.87 3.64 1.54
N THR A 172 21.05 4.21 2.43
CA THR A 172 20.19 3.45 3.35
C THR A 172 18.71 3.74 3.20
N ARG A 173 18.32 4.91 2.66
CA ARG A 173 16.94 5.41 2.66
C ARG A 173 15.90 4.41 2.16
N PHE A 174 16.15 3.72 1.04
CA PHE A 174 15.19 2.74 0.50
C PHE A 174 15.04 1.52 1.41
N ALA A 175 16.17 0.97 1.87
CA ALA A 175 16.18 -0.16 2.80
C ALA A 175 15.51 0.21 4.14
N ALA A 176 15.67 1.45 4.60
CA ALA A 176 15.01 1.97 5.80
C ALA A 176 13.49 2.06 5.61
N TYR A 177 13.01 2.58 4.48
CA TYR A 177 11.58 2.61 4.17
C TYR A 177 10.97 1.21 4.06
N ASP A 178 11.65 0.28 3.39
CA ASP A 178 11.18 -1.09 3.24
C ASP A 178 11.16 -1.81 4.61
N LEU A 179 12.14 -1.52 5.48
CA LEU A 179 12.24 -2.05 6.84
C LEU A 179 11.08 -1.56 7.71
N ILE A 180 10.88 -0.24 7.84
CA ILE A 180 9.82 0.31 8.68
C ILE A 180 8.43 -0.05 8.17
N THR A 181 8.23 -0.06 6.84
CA THR A 181 6.93 -0.46 6.26
C THR A 181 6.60 -1.90 6.64
N SER A 182 7.56 -2.81 6.51
CA SER A 182 7.36 -4.22 6.87
C SER A 182 7.11 -4.37 8.38
N TYR A 183 7.79 -3.58 9.21
CA TYR A 183 7.57 -3.57 10.65
C TYR A 183 6.18 -3.06 11.04
N CYS A 184 5.72 -1.97 10.44
CA CYS A 184 4.38 -1.44 10.66
C CYS A 184 3.32 -2.46 10.23
N ILE A 185 3.48 -3.14 9.08
CA ILE A 185 2.58 -4.23 8.65
C ILE A 185 2.57 -5.38 9.67
N ASP A 186 3.74 -5.81 10.15
CA ASP A 186 3.87 -6.90 11.12
C ASP A 186 3.16 -6.60 12.45
N ASN A 187 3.02 -5.32 12.81
CA ASN A 187 2.36 -4.85 14.02
C ASN A 187 0.99 -4.20 13.76
N GLU A 188 0.36 -4.48 12.61
CA GLU A 188 -0.98 -3.99 12.22
C GLU A 188 -1.12 -2.45 12.18
N ARG A 189 -0.01 -1.71 12.10
CA ARG A 189 0.04 -0.26 11.92
C ARG A 189 -0.07 0.14 10.46
N PHE A 190 -1.19 -0.21 9.83
CA PHE A 190 -1.36 -0.10 8.37
C PHE A 190 -1.37 1.35 7.85
N LYS A 191 -1.88 2.32 8.61
CA LYS A 191 -1.85 3.75 8.25
C LYS A 191 -0.42 4.28 8.17
N GLU A 192 0.41 3.97 9.16
CA GLU A 192 1.83 4.34 9.17
C GLU A 192 2.59 3.66 8.02
N ALA A 193 2.37 2.35 7.83
CA ALA A 193 2.94 1.60 6.70
C ALA A 193 2.61 2.26 5.36
N TYR A 194 1.36 2.70 5.18
CA TYR A 194 0.91 3.40 3.98
C TYR A 194 1.66 4.71 3.74
N ASN A 195 1.86 5.51 4.79
CA ASN A 195 2.60 6.77 4.68
C ASN A 195 4.08 6.56 4.32
N TYR A 196 4.74 5.56 4.93
CA TYR A 196 6.13 5.23 4.62
C TYR A 196 6.31 4.72 3.19
N ILE A 197 5.47 3.77 2.76
CA ILE A 197 5.58 3.19 1.42
C ILE A 197 5.26 4.22 0.33
N LYS A 198 4.31 5.14 0.57
CA LYS A 198 3.97 6.25 -0.33
C LYS A 198 5.17 7.17 -0.57
N ARG A 199 5.91 7.52 0.47
CA ARG A 199 7.17 8.29 0.35
C ARG A 199 8.23 7.52 -0.44
N ALA A 200 8.38 6.24 -0.15
CA ALA A 200 9.36 5.38 -0.83
C ALA A 200 9.07 5.24 -2.34
N THR A 201 7.81 5.09 -2.74
CA THR A 201 7.42 5.02 -4.16
C THR A 201 7.60 6.32 -4.93
N LEU A 202 7.50 7.48 -4.26
CA LEU A 202 7.81 8.77 -4.89
C LEU A 202 9.29 8.89 -5.25
N LEU A 203 10.16 8.27 -4.44
CA LEU A 203 11.62 8.30 -4.63
C LEU A 203 12.12 7.23 -5.62
N ALA A 204 11.45 6.07 -5.68
CA ALA A 204 11.80 4.98 -6.60
C ALA A 204 10.53 4.39 -7.24
N PRO A 205 9.95 5.11 -8.23
CA PRO A 205 8.67 4.73 -8.83
C PRO A 205 8.74 3.49 -9.72
N ARG A 206 9.95 3.08 -10.14
CA ARG A 206 10.17 1.90 -11.00
C ARG A 206 10.02 0.56 -10.27
N ASN A 207 10.12 0.53 -8.95
CA ASN A 207 10.04 -0.73 -8.21
C ASN A 207 8.59 -1.25 -8.18
N ILE A 208 8.30 -2.26 -8.99
CA ILE A 208 6.96 -2.83 -9.15
C ILE A 208 6.46 -3.45 -7.84
N ASN A 209 7.31 -4.14 -7.09
CA ASN A 209 6.93 -4.77 -5.83
C ASN A 209 6.56 -3.74 -4.76
N ARG A 210 7.27 -2.61 -4.72
CA ARG A 210 6.97 -1.50 -3.83
C ARG A 210 5.63 -0.85 -4.18
N ASN A 211 5.34 -0.66 -5.47
CA ASN A 211 4.05 -0.16 -5.91
C ASN A 211 2.90 -1.14 -5.64
N LYS A 212 3.13 -2.46 -5.73
CA LYS A 212 2.15 -3.48 -5.32
C LYS A 212 1.79 -3.35 -3.83
N LYS A 213 2.81 -3.23 -2.95
CA LYS A 213 2.57 -2.97 -1.51
C LYS A 213 1.82 -1.67 -1.27
N LEU A 214 2.18 -0.60 -1.99
CA LEU A 214 1.45 0.68 -1.94
C LEU A 214 -0.02 0.47 -2.32
N TRP A 215 -0.28 -0.28 -3.39
CA TRP A 215 -1.64 -0.54 -3.86
C TRP A 215 -2.46 -1.32 -2.82
N ASP A 216 -1.91 -2.38 -2.23
CA ASP A 216 -2.59 -3.17 -1.19
C ASP A 216 -2.89 -2.32 0.06
N LEU A 217 -1.93 -1.51 0.50
CA LEU A 217 -2.11 -0.61 1.66
C LEU A 217 -3.08 0.54 1.35
N ALA A 218 -3.05 1.09 0.14
CA ALA A 218 -4.00 2.12 -0.29
C ALA A 218 -5.43 1.56 -0.28
N ARG A 219 -5.60 0.29 -0.66
CA ARG A 219 -6.88 -0.41 -0.62
C ARG A 219 -7.41 -0.56 0.81
N LEU A 220 -6.58 -1.05 1.72
CA LEU A 220 -6.95 -1.20 3.13
C LEU A 220 -7.27 0.16 3.80
N ASN A 221 -6.59 1.24 3.42
CA ASN A 221 -6.84 2.58 3.95
C ASN A 221 -7.93 3.37 3.19
N HIS A 222 -8.71 2.72 2.32
CA HIS A 222 -9.72 3.36 1.45
C HIS A 222 -9.22 4.52 0.58
N ASP A 223 -7.92 4.63 0.33
CA ASP A 223 -7.35 5.65 -0.57
C ASP A 223 -7.47 5.20 -2.03
N ARG A 224 -8.65 5.42 -2.62
CA ARG A 224 -8.95 5.06 -4.01
C ARG A 224 -8.07 5.81 -5.02
N LEU A 225 -7.67 7.04 -4.69
CA LEU A 225 -6.77 7.82 -5.54
C LEU A 225 -5.35 7.23 -5.50
N GLY A 226 -4.88 6.85 -4.32
CA GLY A 226 -3.62 6.12 -4.13
C GLY A 226 -3.59 4.81 -4.89
N GLN A 227 -4.67 4.02 -4.83
CA GLN A 227 -4.82 2.79 -5.61
C GLN A 227 -4.71 3.06 -7.12
N TYR A 228 -5.45 4.04 -7.65
CA TYR A 228 -5.42 4.38 -9.07
C TYR A 228 -4.04 4.88 -9.55
N LYS A 229 -3.36 5.71 -8.74
CA LYS A 229 -2.00 6.16 -9.05
C LYS A 229 -1.00 5.00 -9.05
N ALA A 230 -1.11 4.08 -8.09
CA ALA A 230 -0.25 2.91 -7.98
C ALA A 230 -0.43 1.97 -9.19
N THR A 231 -1.66 1.66 -9.60
CA THR A 231 -1.93 0.78 -10.76
C THR A 231 -1.43 1.38 -12.07
N ILE A 232 -1.59 2.70 -12.28
CA ILE A 232 -1.01 3.40 -13.44
C ILE A 232 0.51 3.28 -13.44
N THR A 233 1.14 3.49 -12.27
CA THR A 233 2.60 3.44 -12.13
C THR A 233 3.12 2.03 -12.43
N ILE A 234 2.46 1.00 -11.89
CA ILE A 234 2.76 -0.40 -12.19
C ILE A 234 2.61 -0.66 -13.69
N TYR A 235 1.48 -0.29 -14.30
CA TYR A 235 1.24 -0.50 -15.72
C TYR A 235 2.30 0.20 -16.60
N LYS A 236 2.68 1.43 -16.26
CA LYS A 236 3.69 2.21 -16.98
C LYS A 236 5.06 1.54 -16.95
N TYR A 237 5.51 1.08 -15.79
CA TYR A 237 6.86 0.53 -15.61
C TYR A 237 6.95 -0.98 -15.85
N ALA A 238 5.85 -1.71 -15.78
CA ALA A 238 5.80 -3.11 -16.15
C ALA A 238 5.70 -3.33 -17.66
N LYS A 239 5.39 -2.29 -18.45
CA LYS A 239 5.26 -2.40 -19.90
C LYS A 239 6.53 -3.01 -20.50
N ASN A 240 6.36 -4.05 -21.31
CA ASN A 240 7.41 -4.84 -21.93
C ASN A 240 8.33 -5.60 -20.94
N SER A 241 8.04 -5.64 -19.64
CA SER A 241 8.78 -6.46 -18.66
C SER A 241 8.22 -7.89 -18.57
N ILE A 242 8.82 -8.75 -17.73
CA ILE A 242 8.21 -10.03 -17.33
C ILE A 242 6.86 -9.84 -16.62
N HIS A 243 6.61 -8.65 -16.08
CA HIS A 243 5.37 -8.32 -15.40
C HIS A 243 4.30 -7.76 -16.36
N ASP A 244 4.61 -7.52 -17.64
CA ASP A 244 3.61 -7.03 -18.60
C ASP A 244 2.52 -8.09 -18.80
N SER A 245 1.27 -7.68 -18.60
CA SER A 245 0.13 -8.57 -18.64
C SER A 245 -1.15 -7.79 -18.92
N PRO A 246 -2.11 -8.36 -19.68
CA PRO A 246 -3.44 -7.77 -19.82
C PRO A 246 -4.11 -7.50 -18.46
N HIS A 247 -3.80 -8.29 -17.42
CA HIS A 247 -4.32 -8.08 -16.07
C HIS A 247 -3.90 -6.74 -15.46
N LEU A 248 -2.72 -6.19 -15.81
CA LEU A 248 -2.32 -4.87 -15.33
C LEU A 248 -3.22 -3.76 -15.88
N ARG A 249 -3.61 -3.85 -17.16
CA ARG A 249 -4.57 -2.92 -17.76
C ARG A 249 -5.94 -3.06 -17.10
N LEU A 250 -6.39 -4.30 -16.84
CA LEU A 250 -7.63 -4.55 -16.08
C LEU A 250 -7.57 -3.91 -14.69
N ASN A 251 -6.45 -4.00 -13.98
CA ASN A 251 -6.29 -3.38 -12.66
C ASN A 251 -6.35 -1.84 -12.71
N VAL A 252 -5.82 -1.22 -13.76
CA VAL A 252 -6.01 0.22 -14.01
C VAL A 252 -7.49 0.55 -14.22
N ILE A 253 -8.21 -0.25 -15.00
CA ILE A 253 -9.65 -0.05 -15.23
C ILE A 253 -10.45 -0.22 -13.93
N ARG A 254 -10.18 -1.28 -13.15
CA ARG A 254 -10.83 -1.57 -11.86
C ARG A 254 -10.66 -0.42 -10.87
N SER A 255 -9.42 0.03 -10.69
CA SER A 255 -9.13 1.16 -9.79
C SER A 255 -9.71 2.48 -10.29
N ALA A 256 -9.82 2.69 -11.62
CA ALA A 256 -10.52 3.84 -12.18
C ALA A 256 -12.02 3.82 -11.86
N ILE A 257 -12.68 2.65 -11.95
CA ILE A 257 -14.10 2.48 -11.58
C ILE A 257 -14.29 2.72 -10.08
N ASP A 258 -13.42 2.16 -9.24
CA ASP A 258 -13.46 2.35 -7.79
C ASP A 258 -13.33 3.83 -7.41
N LEU A 259 -12.39 4.56 -8.03
CA LEU A 259 -12.23 6.00 -7.83
C LEU A 259 -13.44 6.79 -8.37
N ALA A 260 -13.92 6.45 -9.57
CA ALA A 260 -15.07 7.10 -10.20
C ALA A 260 -16.36 6.96 -9.37
N SER A 261 -16.51 5.87 -8.61
CA SER A 261 -17.65 5.66 -7.70
C SER A 261 -17.64 6.56 -6.45
N ALA A 262 -16.48 7.10 -6.06
CA ALA A 262 -16.35 8.08 -4.98
C ALA A 262 -16.28 9.53 -5.47
N SER A 263 -16.09 9.76 -6.77
CA SER A 263 -15.81 11.07 -7.34
C SER A 263 -17.08 11.84 -7.71
N HIS A 264 -16.95 13.15 -7.93
CA HIS A 264 -18.02 13.96 -8.49
C HIS A 264 -18.30 13.62 -9.96
N GLN A 265 -19.49 13.98 -10.46
CA GLN A 265 -20.00 13.56 -11.77
C GLN A 265 -19.05 13.85 -12.95
N SER A 266 -18.38 15.02 -12.97
CA SER A 266 -17.47 15.41 -14.05
C SER A 266 -16.18 14.60 -14.07
N GLU A 267 -15.55 14.42 -12.91
CA GLU A 267 -14.35 13.61 -12.74
C GLU A 267 -14.63 12.13 -13.00
N SER A 268 -15.76 11.63 -12.49
CA SER A 268 -16.26 10.28 -12.74
C SER A 268 -16.42 10.00 -14.24
N ALA A 269 -16.99 10.94 -15.01
CA ALA A 269 -17.12 10.81 -16.46
C ALA A 269 -15.77 10.76 -17.19
N SER A 270 -14.79 11.55 -16.76
CA SER A 270 -13.43 11.53 -17.32
C SER A 270 -12.72 10.19 -17.05
N LEU A 271 -12.78 9.69 -15.81
CA LEU A 271 -12.22 8.40 -15.42
C LEU A 271 -12.84 7.25 -16.21
N LEU A 272 -14.17 7.23 -16.34
CA LEU A 272 -14.89 6.22 -17.12
C LEU A 272 -14.57 6.30 -18.62
N LYS A 273 -14.33 7.49 -19.17
CA LYS A 273 -13.89 7.65 -20.56
C LYS A 273 -12.51 7.01 -20.77
N ASN A 274 -11.56 7.27 -19.87
CA ASN A 274 -10.22 6.69 -19.93
C ASN A 274 -10.25 5.16 -19.74
N ALA A 275 -11.05 4.67 -18.79
CA ALA A 275 -11.28 3.24 -18.57
C ALA A 275 -11.85 2.56 -19.83
N ASN A 276 -12.84 3.17 -20.49
CA ASN A 276 -13.41 2.66 -21.74
C ASN A 276 -12.39 2.60 -22.89
N LEU A 277 -11.45 3.55 -22.97
CA LEU A 277 -10.39 3.50 -23.98
C LEU A 277 -9.47 2.29 -23.78
N LEU A 278 -9.05 2.04 -22.54
CA LEU A 278 -8.24 0.86 -22.20
C LEU A 278 -9.02 -0.45 -22.42
N LEU A 279 -10.31 -0.46 -22.09
CA LEU A 279 -11.19 -1.61 -22.32
C LEU A 279 -11.27 -1.96 -23.80
N LYS A 280 -11.50 -0.98 -24.67
CA LYS A 280 -11.54 -1.20 -26.13
C LYS A 280 -10.22 -1.72 -26.69
N GLN A 281 -9.09 -1.26 -26.16
CA GLN A 281 -7.77 -1.78 -26.55
C GLN A 281 -7.59 -3.25 -26.14
N LEU A 282 -8.12 -3.64 -24.97
CA LEU A 282 -8.12 -5.03 -24.53
C LEU A 282 -9.01 -5.91 -25.42
N GLU A 283 -10.19 -5.44 -25.82
CA GLU A 283 -11.11 -6.19 -26.70
C GLU A 283 -10.55 -6.45 -28.10
N GLN A 284 -9.75 -5.51 -28.62
CA GLN A 284 -9.11 -5.64 -29.94
C GLN A 284 -7.94 -6.64 -29.95
N SER A 285 -7.38 -6.89 -28.77
CA SER A 285 -6.29 -7.82 -28.57
C SER A 285 -6.92 -9.19 -28.33
N ASN A 286 -6.86 -10.09 -29.31
CA ASN A 286 -7.53 -11.40 -29.29
C ASN A 286 -6.99 -12.30 -28.13
N TYR A 287 -7.44 -12.04 -26.90
CA TYR A 287 -7.04 -12.75 -25.70
C TYR A 287 -7.91 -14.00 -25.47
N ASP A 288 -7.40 -14.93 -24.66
CA ASP A 288 -8.09 -16.19 -24.33
C ASP A 288 -9.48 -15.97 -23.70
N ASN A 289 -10.31 -17.01 -23.75
CA ASN A 289 -11.66 -17.03 -23.17
C ASN A 289 -11.71 -16.62 -21.69
N GLU A 290 -10.61 -16.81 -20.95
CA GLU A 290 -10.56 -16.40 -19.55
C GLU A 290 -10.78 -14.90 -19.41
N ILE A 291 -10.02 -14.05 -20.11
CA ILE A 291 -10.07 -12.57 -20.04
C ILE A 291 -11.46 -12.01 -20.39
N ASN A 292 -12.19 -12.69 -21.28
CA ASN A 292 -13.52 -12.26 -21.70
C ASN A 292 -14.51 -12.16 -20.53
N ASN A 293 -14.42 -13.06 -19.55
CA ASN A 293 -15.27 -13.00 -18.36
C ASN A 293 -14.98 -11.75 -17.52
N GLN A 294 -13.71 -11.39 -17.33
CA GLN A 294 -13.33 -10.17 -16.61
C GLN A 294 -13.77 -8.91 -17.37
N LEU A 295 -13.73 -8.92 -18.71
CA LEU A 295 -14.25 -7.81 -19.51
C LEU A 295 -15.77 -7.63 -19.30
N ILE A 296 -16.54 -8.72 -19.19
CA ILE A 296 -17.98 -8.68 -18.88
C ILE A 296 -18.20 -8.09 -17.47
N VAL A 297 -17.45 -8.56 -16.47
CA VAL A 297 -17.53 -8.04 -15.09
C VAL A 297 -17.27 -6.53 -15.06
N VAL A 298 -16.18 -6.08 -15.68
CA VAL A 298 -15.82 -4.66 -15.75
C VAL A 298 -16.92 -3.83 -16.43
N LYS A 299 -17.50 -4.31 -17.54
CA LYS A 299 -18.63 -3.64 -18.21
C LYS A 299 -19.85 -3.55 -17.30
N ALA A 300 -20.17 -4.61 -16.55
CA ALA A 300 -21.29 -4.62 -15.62
C ALA A 300 -21.10 -3.58 -14.49
N ARG A 301 -19.88 -3.43 -13.97
CA ARG A 301 -19.56 -2.41 -12.97
C ARG A 301 -19.67 -0.99 -13.52
N MET A 302 -19.17 -0.76 -14.73
CA MET A 302 -19.32 0.52 -15.42
C MET A 302 -20.79 0.87 -15.67
N ALA A 303 -21.61 -0.11 -16.07
CA ALA A 303 -23.04 0.08 -16.26
C ALA A 303 -23.77 0.38 -14.94
N SER A 304 -23.40 -0.31 -13.86
CA SER A 304 -23.93 -0.05 -12.50
C SER A 304 -23.62 1.37 -12.05
N LEU A 305 -22.42 1.88 -12.32
CA LEU A 305 -22.02 3.25 -11.95
C LEU A 305 -22.81 4.33 -12.70
N VAL A 306 -23.19 4.06 -13.96
CA VAL A 306 -24.05 4.93 -14.79
C VAL A 306 -25.55 4.69 -14.50
N GLN A 307 -25.88 4.00 -13.39
CA GLN A 307 -27.25 3.71 -12.95
C GLN A 307 -28.08 2.84 -13.91
N ASN A 308 -27.41 2.05 -14.76
CA ASN A 308 -28.07 1.08 -15.63
C ASN A 308 -27.95 -0.34 -15.06
N LYS A 309 -28.61 -0.58 -13.92
CA LYS A 309 -28.53 -1.87 -13.20
C LYS A 309 -29.10 -3.05 -13.97
N SER A 310 -30.14 -2.83 -14.78
CA SER A 310 -30.72 -3.90 -15.60
C SER A 310 -29.72 -4.41 -16.65
N LEU A 311 -28.97 -3.51 -17.28
CA LEU A 311 -27.91 -3.91 -18.20
C LEU A 311 -26.78 -4.62 -17.47
N ALA A 312 -26.39 -4.14 -16.28
CA ALA A 312 -25.37 -4.79 -15.47
C ALA A 312 -25.76 -6.22 -15.07
N ASP A 313 -27.00 -6.43 -14.61
CA ASP A 313 -27.53 -7.75 -14.25
C ASP A 313 -27.58 -8.70 -15.46
N ASN A 314 -28.05 -8.21 -16.61
CA ASN A 314 -28.06 -8.97 -17.86
C ASN A 314 -26.65 -9.38 -18.33
N LEU A 315 -25.62 -8.57 -18.05
CA LEU A 315 -24.23 -8.94 -18.33
C LEU A 315 -23.72 -10.01 -17.36
N LEU A 316 -24.00 -9.86 -16.07
CA LEU A 316 -23.53 -10.82 -15.05
C LEU A 316 -24.21 -12.20 -15.15
N THR A 317 -25.44 -12.27 -15.67
CA THR A 317 -26.10 -13.58 -15.92
C THR A 317 -25.41 -14.41 -16.99
N GLN A 318 -24.60 -13.80 -17.86
CA GLN A 318 -23.77 -14.53 -18.84
C GLN A 318 -22.62 -15.29 -18.17
N ILE A 319 -22.28 -14.92 -16.93
CA ILE A 319 -21.26 -15.57 -16.11
C ILE A 319 -21.96 -16.67 -15.30
N TYR A 320 -21.94 -17.89 -15.85
CA TYR A 320 -22.63 -19.06 -15.29
C TYR A 320 -21.94 -19.66 -14.06
N ASP A 321 -20.61 -19.51 -13.96
CA ASP A 321 -19.84 -20.14 -12.90
C ASP A 321 -19.46 -19.12 -11.82
N ASP A 322 -19.73 -19.46 -10.55
CA ASP A 322 -19.27 -18.72 -9.37
C ASP A 322 -17.86 -19.16 -8.94
N SER A 323 -17.18 -19.97 -9.76
CA SER A 323 -15.79 -20.35 -9.54
C SER A 323 -14.89 -19.13 -9.38
N VAL A 324 -13.86 -19.37 -8.58
CA VAL A 324 -12.86 -18.41 -8.18
C VAL A 324 -11.64 -18.64 -9.07
N HIS A 325 -11.18 -17.57 -9.68
CA HIS A 325 -9.98 -17.53 -10.50
C HIS A 325 -8.72 -17.61 -9.64
N ASP A 326 -7.60 -18.00 -10.24
CA ASP A 326 -6.30 -18.01 -9.56
C ASP A 326 -5.88 -16.60 -9.11
N LEU A 327 -6.28 -15.56 -9.86
CA LEU A 327 -5.99 -14.17 -9.53
C LEU A 327 -7.04 -13.58 -8.57
N LEU A 328 -6.57 -13.16 -7.40
CA LEU A 328 -7.37 -12.45 -6.39
C LEU A 328 -8.21 -11.30 -6.97
N GLU A 329 -7.60 -10.47 -7.81
CA GLU A 329 -8.24 -9.25 -8.32
C GLU A 329 -9.46 -9.53 -9.18
N ASP A 330 -9.46 -10.65 -9.90
CA ASP A 330 -10.60 -11.06 -10.73
C ASP A 330 -11.79 -11.45 -9.84
N ASN A 331 -11.51 -12.12 -8.72
CA ASN A 331 -12.53 -12.53 -7.76
C ASN A 331 -13.10 -11.34 -6.98
N LEU A 332 -12.24 -10.40 -6.57
CA LEU A 332 -12.66 -9.17 -5.89
C LEU A 332 -13.54 -8.32 -6.81
N ASP A 333 -13.17 -8.19 -8.08
CA ASP A 333 -13.93 -7.41 -9.05
C ASP A 333 -15.32 -8.03 -9.32
N LYS A 334 -15.37 -9.36 -9.48
CA LYS A 334 -16.61 -10.12 -9.62
C LYS A 334 -17.51 -9.98 -8.40
N MET A 335 -16.94 -10.07 -7.19
CA MET A 335 -17.66 -9.83 -5.94
C MET A 335 -18.24 -8.41 -5.87
N LYS A 336 -17.43 -7.38 -6.21
CA LYS A 336 -17.90 -5.98 -6.24
C LYS A 336 -19.05 -5.80 -7.24
N ALA A 337 -18.97 -6.41 -8.42
CA ALA A 337 -20.02 -6.33 -9.44
C ALA A 337 -21.36 -6.92 -8.95
N PHE A 338 -21.33 -8.11 -8.32
CA PHE A 338 -22.55 -8.70 -7.76
C PHE A 338 -23.13 -7.86 -6.61
N HIS A 339 -22.30 -7.24 -5.78
CA HIS A 339 -22.78 -6.33 -4.73
C HIS A 339 -23.45 -5.09 -5.31
N GLU A 340 -22.84 -4.46 -6.32
CA GLU A 340 -23.36 -3.25 -6.98
C GLU A 340 -24.74 -3.50 -7.65
N VAL A 341 -24.95 -4.70 -8.21
CA VAL A 341 -26.24 -5.13 -8.77
C VAL A 341 -27.26 -5.54 -7.68
N GLY A 342 -26.79 -5.91 -6.49
CA GLY A 342 -27.63 -6.29 -5.34
C GLY A 342 -27.77 -7.79 -5.11
N ASN A 343 -26.96 -8.63 -5.79
CA ASN A 343 -26.97 -10.09 -5.63
C ASN A 343 -26.15 -10.50 -4.39
N ARG A 344 -26.82 -10.55 -3.23
CA ARG A 344 -26.19 -10.80 -1.92
C ARG A 344 -25.65 -12.22 -1.76
N GLU A 345 -26.37 -13.21 -2.28
CA GLU A 345 -26.01 -14.62 -2.18
C GLU A 345 -24.68 -14.88 -2.87
N ARG A 346 -24.54 -14.43 -4.12
CA ARG A 346 -23.30 -14.56 -4.89
C ARG A 346 -22.15 -13.75 -4.30
N THR A 347 -22.42 -12.53 -3.83
CA THR A 347 -21.42 -11.68 -3.14
C THR A 347 -20.80 -12.41 -1.94
N SER A 348 -21.66 -12.92 -1.04
CA SER A 348 -21.22 -13.61 0.18
C SER A 348 -20.50 -14.92 -0.14
N ARG A 349 -20.99 -15.65 -1.16
CA ARG A 349 -20.38 -16.91 -1.62
C ARG A 349 -18.96 -16.68 -2.14
N ILE A 350 -18.76 -15.75 -3.07
CA ILE A 350 -17.44 -15.46 -3.64
C ILE A 350 -16.48 -15.01 -2.55
N LEU A 351 -16.90 -14.08 -1.68
CA LEU A 351 -16.08 -13.60 -0.57
C LEU A 351 -15.63 -14.75 0.35
N SER A 352 -16.53 -15.68 0.67
CA SER A 352 -16.21 -16.85 1.51
C SER A 352 -15.18 -17.79 0.86
N ILE A 353 -15.20 -17.92 -0.47
CA ILE A 353 -14.25 -18.77 -1.20
C ILE A 353 -12.89 -18.07 -1.29
N VAL A 354 -12.88 -16.76 -1.60
CA VAL A 354 -11.65 -15.95 -1.66
C VAL A 354 -10.90 -15.96 -0.32
N LYS A 355 -11.61 -15.82 0.80
CA LYS A 355 -11.00 -15.93 2.14
C LYS A 355 -10.34 -17.28 2.39
N LYS A 356 -10.91 -18.38 1.90
CA LYS A 356 -10.33 -19.72 2.06
C LYS A 356 -9.07 -19.91 1.21
N GLN A 357 -8.97 -19.25 0.06
CA GLN A 357 -7.83 -19.36 -0.85
C GLN A 357 -6.58 -18.65 -0.32
N ILE A 358 -6.74 -17.56 0.45
CA ILE A 358 -5.62 -16.68 0.86
C ILE A 358 -5.03 -17.04 2.21
N ALA A 359 -5.58 -18.01 2.95
CA ALA A 359 -5.10 -18.43 4.27
C ALA A 359 -3.68 -19.07 4.31
N GLY A 360 -2.77 -18.70 3.40
CA GLY A 360 -1.37 -19.10 3.30
C GLY A 360 -0.37 -17.98 3.63
N ASP A 361 0.77 -18.41 4.17
CA ASP A 361 1.70 -17.73 5.09
C ASP A 361 2.61 -16.60 4.53
N SER A 362 2.18 -15.80 3.54
CA SER A 362 3.05 -14.72 2.99
C SER A 362 2.81 -13.36 3.64
N LEU A 363 3.81 -12.47 3.73
CA LEU A 363 3.66 -11.12 4.31
C LEU A 363 2.65 -10.24 3.55
N SER A 364 2.44 -10.50 2.26
CA SER A 364 1.36 -9.88 1.46
C SER A 364 -0.02 -10.41 1.87
N SER A 365 -0.10 -11.60 2.49
CA SER A 365 -1.34 -12.14 3.02
C SER A 365 -1.89 -11.24 4.11
N LYS A 366 -1.09 -10.79 5.10
CA LYS A 366 -1.62 -10.00 6.24
C LYS A 366 -2.44 -8.77 5.84
N VAL A 367 -1.94 -7.95 4.92
CA VAL A 367 -2.65 -6.74 4.46
C VAL A 367 -3.92 -7.13 3.71
N ILE A 368 -3.84 -8.15 2.86
CA ILE A 368 -4.97 -8.65 2.07
C ILE A 368 -6.01 -9.33 2.97
N ASP A 369 -5.59 -10.11 3.95
CA ASP A 369 -6.41 -10.79 4.95
C ASP A 369 -7.20 -9.76 5.75
N LYS A 370 -6.52 -8.72 6.25
CA LYS A 370 -7.18 -7.62 6.97
C LYS A 370 -8.18 -6.89 6.08
N TYR A 371 -7.83 -6.65 4.81
CA TYR A 371 -8.74 -6.04 3.86
C TYR A 371 -9.97 -6.92 3.60
N LEU A 372 -9.80 -8.24 3.45
CA LEU A 372 -10.92 -9.16 3.25
C LEU A 372 -11.80 -9.32 4.49
N GLU A 373 -11.22 -9.27 5.69
CA GLU A 373 -11.98 -9.17 6.94
C GLU A 373 -12.86 -7.92 6.93
N GLN A 374 -12.26 -6.78 6.62
CA GLN A 374 -12.94 -5.50 6.57
C GLN A 374 -14.06 -5.48 5.52
N GLU A 375 -13.76 -5.88 4.28
CA GLU A 375 -14.73 -5.95 3.18
C GLU A 375 -15.89 -6.91 3.52
N SER A 376 -15.62 -7.98 4.27
CA SER A 376 -16.66 -8.89 4.73
C SER A 376 -17.64 -8.27 5.71
N ILE A 377 -17.14 -7.50 6.67
CA ILE A 377 -17.97 -6.83 7.66
C ILE A 377 -18.79 -5.76 6.93
N GLU A 378 -18.12 -4.92 6.15
CA GLU A 378 -18.76 -3.84 5.39
C GLU A 378 -19.85 -4.34 4.45
N ARG A 379 -19.63 -5.44 3.70
CA ARG A 379 -20.59 -5.95 2.71
C ARG A 379 -21.73 -6.76 3.33
N THR A 380 -21.57 -7.26 4.55
CA THR A 380 -22.66 -7.94 5.28
C THR A 380 -23.55 -6.94 6.00
N GLU A 381 -22.98 -5.88 6.55
CA GLU A 381 -23.70 -4.83 7.26
C GLU A 381 -24.31 -3.78 6.33
N ILE A 382 -23.62 -3.44 5.23
CA ILE A 382 -23.99 -2.35 4.32
C ILE A 382 -24.34 -2.88 2.93
N ASN A 383 -25.64 -2.84 2.63
CA ASN A 383 -26.22 -3.42 1.42
C ASN A 383 -26.27 -2.48 0.22
N PHE A 384 -25.96 -1.19 0.42
CA PHE A 384 -26.10 -0.15 -0.59
C PHE A 384 -24.76 0.48 -0.89
N THR A 385 -24.62 1.01 -2.10
CA THR A 385 -23.41 1.74 -2.48
C THR A 385 -23.36 3.10 -1.77
N PRO A 386 -22.17 3.73 -1.61
CA PRO A 386 -22.06 5.06 -1.01
C PRO A 386 -22.93 6.12 -1.70
N LYS A 387 -23.11 6.00 -3.02
CA LYS A 387 -23.93 6.92 -3.82
C LYS A 387 -25.42 6.75 -3.51
N GLU A 388 -25.92 5.52 -3.45
CA GLU A 388 -27.31 5.23 -3.09
C GLU A 388 -27.63 5.66 -1.67
N LEU A 389 -26.74 5.39 -0.72
CA LEU A 389 -26.90 5.82 0.67
C LEU A 389 -26.98 7.34 0.78
N LYS A 390 -26.15 8.06 0.01
CA LYS A 390 -26.20 9.52 -0.07
C LYS A 390 -27.53 10.01 -0.66
N GLU A 391 -28.01 9.42 -1.75
CA GLU A 391 -29.30 9.78 -2.36
C GLU A 391 -30.48 9.49 -1.41
N MET A 392 -30.49 8.33 -0.75
CA MET A 392 -31.48 7.97 0.27
C MET A 392 -31.44 8.95 1.45
N ALA A 393 -30.25 9.38 1.87
CA ALA A 393 -30.09 10.38 2.92
C ALA A 393 -30.62 11.76 2.50
N GLU A 394 -30.41 12.18 1.25
CA GLU A 394 -30.95 13.43 0.72
C GLU A 394 -32.49 13.42 0.71
N VAL A 395 -33.11 12.29 0.34
CA VAL A 395 -34.57 12.12 0.40
C VAL A 395 -35.07 12.18 1.86
N ASN A 396 -34.41 11.47 2.78
CA ASN A 396 -34.77 11.50 4.21
C ASN A 396 -34.61 12.91 4.79
N TYR A 397 -33.54 13.62 4.42
CA TYR A 397 -33.30 14.99 4.86
C TYR A 397 -34.39 15.96 4.38
N LYS A 398 -34.80 15.87 3.10
CA LYS A 398 -35.90 16.68 2.54
C LYS A 398 -37.23 16.45 3.27
N ASN A 399 -37.44 15.23 3.78
CA ASN A 399 -38.64 14.84 4.52
C ASN A 399 -38.52 15.10 6.04
N ASN A 400 -37.55 15.89 6.51
CA ASN A 400 -37.26 16.17 7.93
C ASN A 400 -36.97 14.92 8.78
N ARG A 401 -36.56 13.81 8.16
CA ARG A 401 -36.17 12.56 8.84
C ARG A 401 -34.65 12.57 9.07
N PHE A 402 -34.20 13.34 10.05
CA PHE A 402 -32.76 13.55 10.29
C PHE A 402 -32.04 12.31 10.82
N LYS A 403 -32.64 11.53 11.74
CA LYS A 403 -32.03 10.29 12.26
C LYS A 403 -31.78 9.26 11.15
N PRO A 404 -32.76 8.90 10.29
CA PRO A 404 -32.50 8.01 9.15
C PRO A 404 -31.50 8.59 8.14
N ALA A 405 -31.50 9.91 7.91
CA ALA A 405 -30.52 10.54 7.04
C ALA A 405 -29.10 10.41 7.60
N PHE A 406 -28.93 10.58 8.92
CA PHE A 406 -27.66 10.38 9.62
C PHE A 406 -27.18 8.92 9.52
N MET A 407 -28.05 7.94 9.76
CA MET A 407 -27.69 6.51 9.65
C MET A 407 -27.23 6.13 8.24
N ASN A 408 -27.92 6.61 7.20
CA ASN A 408 -27.51 6.34 5.83
C ASN A 408 -26.16 7.01 5.50
N LEU A 409 -25.94 8.25 5.96
CA LEU A 409 -24.68 8.95 5.74
C LEU A 409 -23.53 8.34 6.54
N SER A 410 -23.77 7.85 7.76
CA SER A 410 -22.74 7.19 8.56
C SER A 410 -22.29 5.89 7.90
N GLN A 411 -23.23 5.08 7.40
CA GLN A 411 -22.92 3.90 6.58
C GLN A 411 -22.13 4.29 5.31
N ALA A 412 -22.54 5.36 4.62
CA ALA A 412 -21.82 5.84 3.43
C ALA A 412 -20.39 6.30 3.77
N PHE A 413 -20.20 6.89 4.95
CA PHE A 413 -18.92 7.36 5.44
C PHE A 413 -17.98 6.21 5.85
N VAL A 414 -18.52 5.10 6.37
CA VAL A 414 -17.72 3.87 6.60
C VAL A 414 -17.13 3.35 5.28
N LEU A 415 -17.93 3.27 4.22
CA LEU A 415 -17.47 2.77 2.90
C LEU A 415 -16.58 3.75 2.12
N ALA A 416 -16.66 5.04 2.43
CA ALA A 416 -15.97 6.12 1.73
C ALA A 416 -15.55 7.23 2.70
N PRO A 417 -14.62 6.95 3.64
CA PRO A 417 -14.23 7.89 4.68
C PRO A 417 -13.59 9.15 4.10
N ASN A 418 -12.83 9.01 3.01
CA ASN A 418 -12.12 10.14 2.39
C ASN A 418 -13.02 11.02 1.50
N ASN A 419 -14.34 10.78 1.45
CA ASN A 419 -15.26 11.55 0.60
C ASN A 419 -15.76 12.82 1.31
N ILE A 420 -15.17 13.96 0.92
CA ILE A 420 -15.50 15.29 1.46
C ILE A 420 -17.00 15.60 1.34
N ALA A 421 -17.65 15.22 0.24
CA ALA A 421 -19.06 15.52 0.04
C ALA A 421 -19.97 14.76 1.02
N ILE A 422 -19.63 13.51 1.37
CA ILE A 422 -20.34 12.73 2.38
C ILE A 422 -20.08 13.33 3.77
N ALA A 423 -18.83 13.68 4.08
CA ALA A 423 -18.46 14.30 5.35
C ALA A 423 -19.21 15.62 5.58
N LEU A 424 -19.27 16.50 4.57
CA LEU A 424 -20.01 17.76 4.63
C LEU A 424 -21.51 17.55 4.80
N SER A 425 -22.09 16.59 4.07
CA SER A 425 -23.50 16.22 4.23
C SER A 425 -23.77 15.71 5.65
N LEU A 426 -22.87 14.92 6.22
CA LEU A 426 -23.00 14.35 7.56
C LEU A 426 -22.95 15.45 8.63
N LEU A 427 -21.99 16.37 8.54
CA LEU A 427 -21.94 17.58 9.39
C LEU A 427 -23.22 18.42 9.29
N LYS A 428 -23.75 18.61 8.07
CA LYS A 428 -24.99 19.34 7.85
C LYS A 428 -26.18 18.69 8.56
N VAL A 429 -26.29 17.36 8.53
CA VAL A 429 -27.35 16.63 9.25
C VAL A 429 -27.13 16.73 10.76
N LEU A 430 -25.89 16.57 11.25
CA LEU A 430 -25.56 16.70 12.66
C LEU A 430 -25.92 18.07 13.22
N VAL A 431 -25.66 19.15 12.49
CA VAL A 431 -26.07 20.51 12.91
C VAL A 431 -27.58 20.61 13.11
N LYS A 432 -28.38 19.89 12.31
CA LYS A 432 -29.85 19.86 12.48
C LYS A 432 -30.30 18.97 13.63
N ILE A 433 -29.60 17.89 13.90
CA ILE A 433 -29.88 17.02 15.05
C ILE A 433 -29.54 17.76 16.36
N ALA A 434 -28.37 18.41 16.42
CA ALA A 434 -27.88 19.16 17.58
C ALA A 434 -28.80 20.31 18.04
N VAL A 435 -29.70 20.79 17.17
CA VAL A 435 -30.71 21.80 17.53
C VAL A 435 -31.82 21.20 18.40
N HIS A 436 -32.10 19.91 18.26
CA HIS A 436 -33.23 19.25 18.93
C HIS A 436 -32.80 18.24 20.00
N GLU A 437 -31.61 17.66 19.89
CA GLU A 437 -31.08 16.64 20.79
C GLU A 437 -29.58 16.86 21.03
N ALA A 438 -29.08 16.50 22.22
CA ALA A 438 -27.65 16.52 22.49
C ALA A 438 -26.92 15.49 21.62
N ILE A 439 -25.67 15.81 21.26
CA ILE A 439 -24.80 14.92 20.48
C ILE A 439 -24.40 13.73 21.37
N ASN A 440 -24.55 12.51 20.86
CA ASN A 440 -24.13 11.30 21.56
C ASN A 440 -22.67 10.93 21.23
N GLU A 441 -22.10 9.98 21.97
CA GLU A 441 -20.71 9.54 21.79
C GLU A 441 -20.40 9.10 20.35
N GLU A 442 -21.30 8.34 19.70
CA GLU A 442 -21.13 7.89 18.31
C GLU A 442 -21.03 9.05 17.31
N GLN A 443 -21.85 10.10 17.50
CA GLN A 443 -21.81 11.29 16.66
C GLN A 443 -20.53 12.10 16.90
N GLU A 444 -20.06 12.17 18.14
CA GLU A 444 -18.81 12.85 18.49
C GLU A 444 -17.58 12.15 17.88
N ASP A 445 -17.54 10.81 17.90
CA ASP A 445 -16.52 10.02 17.22
C ASP A 445 -16.47 10.29 15.71
N ILE A 446 -17.64 10.38 15.07
CA ILE A 446 -17.71 10.71 13.64
C ILE A 446 -17.24 12.14 13.39
N ILE A 447 -17.59 13.10 14.24
CA ILE A 447 -17.08 14.48 14.14
C ILE A 447 -15.55 14.50 14.24
N ASN A 448 -14.96 13.73 15.16
CA ASN A 448 -13.52 13.67 15.32
C ASN A 448 -12.82 13.03 14.10
N LYS A 449 -13.36 11.93 13.56
CA LYS A 449 -12.89 11.35 12.29
C LYS A 449 -12.96 12.35 11.13
N ILE A 450 -14.03 13.14 11.08
CA ILE A 450 -14.21 14.17 10.06
C ILE A 450 -13.19 15.33 10.24
N LYS A 451 -12.74 15.63 11.47
CA LYS A 451 -11.66 16.60 11.74
C LYS A 451 -10.30 16.08 11.31
N GLU A 452 -10.01 14.81 11.54
CA GLU A 452 -8.75 14.20 11.09
C GLU A 452 -8.57 14.29 9.57
N LEU A 453 -9.65 14.06 8.80
CA LEU A 453 -9.63 14.19 7.33
C LEU A 453 -9.24 15.59 6.84
N GLN A 454 -9.55 16.64 7.60
CA GLN A 454 -9.18 18.01 7.23
C GLN A 454 -7.67 18.22 7.28
N ASN A 455 -6.99 17.62 8.27
CA ASN A 455 -5.54 17.78 8.44
C ASN A 455 -4.76 17.08 7.32
N GLU A 456 -5.37 16.08 6.67
CA GLU A 456 -4.74 15.27 5.63
C GLU A 456 -5.10 15.70 4.19
N SER A 457 -6.15 16.50 3.98
CA SER A 457 -6.66 16.86 2.66
C SER A 457 -6.58 18.36 2.34
N GLU A 458 -6.09 18.70 1.14
CA GLU A 458 -6.19 20.05 0.59
C GLU A 458 -7.64 20.33 0.17
N LEU A 459 -8.47 20.76 1.12
CA LEU A 459 -9.84 21.20 0.86
C LEU A 459 -9.85 22.50 0.04
N SER A 460 -10.81 22.65 -0.87
CA SER A 460 -11.05 23.94 -1.52
C SER A 460 -11.42 25.00 -0.48
N THR A 461 -11.17 26.27 -0.79
CA THR A 461 -11.47 27.42 0.09
C THR A 461 -12.95 27.44 0.50
N GLU A 462 -13.85 27.14 -0.44
CA GLU A 462 -15.30 27.07 -0.20
C GLU A 462 -15.69 25.93 0.74
N ASN A 463 -15.16 24.72 0.51
CA ASN A 463 -15.46 23.56 1.36
C ASN A 463 -14.91 23.76 2.78
N THR A 464 -13.75 24.41 2.91
CA THR A 464 -13.15 24.76 4.21
C THR A 464 -14.03 25.75 4.99
N ALA A 465 -14.60 26.75 4.32
CA ALA A 465 -15.50 27.72 4.94
C ALA A 465 -16.80 27.07 5.44
N LEU A 466 -17.45 26.25 4.59
CA LEU A 466 -18.65 25.48 4.94
C LEU A 466 -18.42 24.54 6.12
N TYR A 467 -17.27 23.86 6.10
CA TYR A 467 -16.86 22.95 7.16
C TYR A 467 -16.71 23.67 8.51
N ASN A 468 -15.96 24.77 8.53
CA ASN A 468 -15.75 25.58 9.73
C ASN A 468 -17.07 26.15 10.25
N GLN A 469 -17.98 26.55 9.36
CA GLN A 469 -19.31 27.02 9.72
C GLN A 469 -20.12 25.93 10.44
N TYR A 470 -20.14 24.70 9.92
CA TYR A 470 -20.86 23.60 10.57
C TYR A 470 -20.27 23.24 11.93
N LEU A 471 -18.94 23.18 12.06
CA LEU A 471 -18.29 22.93 13.35
C LEU A 471 -18.56 24.03 14.38
N MET A 472 -18.56 25.31 13.97
CA MET A 472 -18.92 26.41 14.86
C MET A 472 -20.36 26.28 15.37
N ASN A 473 -21.30 25.88 14.50
CA ASN A 473 -22.69 25.69 14.89
C ASN A 473 -22.86 24.52 15.87
N LEU A 474 -22.09 23.44 15.73
CA LEU A 474 -22.08 22.34 16.69
C LEU A 474 -21.54 22.76 18.06
N LYS A 475 -20.54 23.65 18.11
CA LYS A 475 -19.96 24.19 19.36
C LYS A 475 -20.82 25.22 20.09
N ARG A 476 -21.81 25.82 19.43
CA ARG A 476 -22.70 26.81 20.08
C ARG A 476 -23.82 26.17 20.90
N HIS A 477 -24.08 24.89 20.70
CA HIS A 477 -25.16 24.14 21.34
C HIS A 477 -24.83 23.29 22.60
N PRO A 478 -23.57 23.16 23.12
CA PRO A 478 -23.36 22.38 24.34
C PRO A 478 -23.82 23.06 25.65
N ASP A 479 -23.78 24.39 25.81
CA ASP A 479 -23.90 25.01 27.16
C ASP A 479 -24.57 26.40 27.21
N GLN A 480 -25.67 26.65 26.49
CA GLN A 480 -26.45 27.89 26.68
C GLN A 480 -27.93 27.60 26.93
N ASN A 481 -28.21 27.01 28.09
CA ASN A 481 -29.49 27.11 28.78
C ASN A 481 -29.23 27.03 30.29
N GLU A 482 -28.75 28.12 30.89
CA GLU A 482 -29.01 28.53 32.29
C GLU A 482 -28.21 29.79 32.62
N TYR A 483 -28.65 30.93 32.08
CA TYR A 483 -28.55 32.23 32.78
C TYR A 483 -29.76 33.04 32.34
N SER A 484 -30.93 32.62 32.80
CA SER A 484 -32.11 33.47 32.83
C SER A 484 -31.94 34.50 33.95
N ASP A 485 -32.01 35.76 33.56
CA ASP A 485 -32.35 36.94 34.35
C ASP A 485 -32.75 36.68 35.82
N SER A 486 -31.98 37.25 36.74
CA SER A 486 -32.51 37.72 38.02
C SER A 486 -31.85 39.05 38.41
N PRO A 487 -32.64 40.07 38.81
CA PRO A 487 -32.10 41.37 39.19
C PRO A 487 -31.52 41.30 40.60
N SER A 488 -30.33 41.88 40.78
CA SER A 488 -29.63 41.96 42.07
C SER A 488 -30.42 42.82 43.07
N PRO A 489 -30.69 42.33 44.29
CA PRO A 489 -31.15 43.16 45.38
C PRO A 489 -29.96 43.66 46.21
N SER A 490 -29.97 44.97 46.45
CA SER A 490 -29.49 45.65 47.66
C SER A 490 -28.03 45.47 48.10
N GLU A 491 -27.22 46.52 47.86
CA GLU A 491 -26.28 47.00 48.88
C GLU A 491 -26.57 48.49 49.15
N LEU A 492 -27.33 48.72 50.21
CA LEU A 492 -27.57 50.02 50.83
C LEU A 492 -27.00 49.92 52.24
N SER A 493 -26.11 50.86 52.58
CA SER A 493 -25.56 51.18 53.91
C SER A 493 -24.42 50.25 54.41
N HIS A 494 -23.28 50.73 54.92
CA HIS A 494 -23.05 51.89 55.79
C HIS A 494 -21.61 52.44 55.79
N LYS A 495 -21.52 53.79 55.75
CA LYS A 495 -20.72 54.73 56.58
C LYS A 495 -19.18 54.59 56.66
N LYS A 496 -18.48 55.63 56.19
CA LYS A 496 -18.14 56.81 57.02
C LYS A 496 -17.83 58.03 56.15
#